data_AF-A0A957HNV6-F1
#
_entry.id   AF-A0A957HNV6-F1
#
_cell.length_a   1.000
_cell.length_b   1.000
_cell.length_c   1.000
_cell.angle_alpha   90.00
_cell.angle_beta   90.00
_cell.angle_gamma   90.00
#
_symmetry.space_group_name_H-M   'P 1'
#
loop_
_entity.id
_entity.type
_entity.pdbx_description
1 polymer ?
#
loop_
_entity_poly.entity_id
_entity_poly.type
_entity_poly.pdbx_seq_one_letter_code
_entity_poly.pdbx_strand_id
1 'polypeptide(L)' 'MAEMHLAQDTWLDRLTVLKVLKSLLVDGADHRIRFQRETQAIAHLLHPHIIKIL' A
#
# COMPACT_ATOMS: atom_id res chain seq x y z
N MET A 1 -9.28 2.54 7.14
CA MET A 1 -8.02 1.80 6.91
C MET A 1 -7.29 2.29 5.67
N ALA A 2 -7.84 2.21 4.45
CA ALA A 2 -7.26 2.87 3.27
C ALA A 2 -8.29 2.87 2.12
N GLU A 3 -8.01 3.61 1.05
CA GLU A 3 -8.69 3.48 -0.25
C GLU A 3 -7.76 2.79 -1.24
N MET A 4 -8.34 1.99 -2.13
CA MET A 4 -7.62 1.34 -3.21
C MET A 4 -8.02 2.00 -4.52
N HIS A 5 -7.01 2.45 -5.26
CA HIS A 5 -7.19 3.10 -6.55
C HIS A 5 -6.43 2.32 -7.61
N LEU A 6 -7.06 2.11 -8.77
CA LEU A 6 -6.32 1.71 -9.97
C LEU A 6 -5.49 2.91 -10.42
N ALA A 7 -4.19 2.72 -10.63
CA ALA A 7 -3.25 3.75 -11.02
C ALA A 7 -2.41 3.31 -12.21
N GLN A 8 -1.97 4.25 -13.04
CA GLN A 8 -0.95 4.03 -14.05
C GLN A 8 0.41 4.45 -13.47
N ASP A 9 1.37 3.53 -13.42
CA ASP A 9 2.78 3.83 -13.19
C ASP A 9 3.36 4.40 -14.50
N THR A 10 3.62 5.71 -14.52
CA THR A 10 4.08 6.42 -15.72
C THR A 10 5.53 6.12 -16.10
N TRP A 11 6.33 5.57 -15.20
CA TRP A 11 7.73 5.25 -15.49
C TRP A 11 7.89 3.84 -16.04
N LEU A 12 7.09 2.90 -15.54
CA LEU A 12 7.10 1.50 -15.98
C LEU A 12 6.00 1.17 -16.99
N ASP A 13 5.17 2.17 -17.35
CA ASP A 13 4.04 2.08 -18.27
C ASP A 13 3.13 0.86 -18.00
N ARG A 14 2.65 0.76 -16.76
CA ARG A 14 1.76 -0.34 -16.35
C ARG A 14 0.68 0.09 -15.37
N LEU A 15 -0.42 -0.65 -15.35
CA LEU A 15 -1.44 -0.52 -14.32
C LEU A 15 -0.98 -1.16 -13.01
N THR A 16 -1.26 -0.48 -11.90
CA THR A 16 -0.97 -0.91 -10.53
C THR A 16 -2.09 -0.51 -9.58
N VAL A 17 -2.05 -1.01 -8.35
CA VAL A 17 -2.97 -0.62 -7.29
C VAL A 17 -2.25 0.29 -6.30
N LEU A 18 -2.85 1.45 -6.02
CA LEU A 18 -2.37 2.39 -5.02
C LEU A 18 -3.25 2.31 -3.76
N LYS A 19 -2.65 1.93 -2.62
CA LYS A 19 -3.32 1.93 -1.31
C LYS A 19 -3.04 3.25 -0.59
N VAL A 20 -4.05 4.11 -0.45
CA VAL A 20 -3.91 5.45 0.13
C VAL A 20 -4.55 5.52 1.51
N LEU A 21 -3.83 6.04 2.50
CA LEU A 21 -4.41 6.33 3.81
C LEU A 21 -5.39 7.51 3.70
N LYS A 22 -6.65 7.30 4.11
CA LYS A 22 -7.68 8.36 4.09
C LYS A 22 -7.28 9.53 4.98
N SER A 23 -7.47 10.77 4.50
CA SER A 23 -7.12 12.01 5.22
C SER A 23 -7.66 12.08 6.65
N LEU A 24 -8.91 11.65 6.87
CA LEU A 24 -9.54 11.60 8.21
C LEU A 24 -8.82 10.68 9.22
N LEU A 25 -8.02 9.74 8.73
CA LEU A 25 -7.30 8.76 9.56
C LEU A 25 -5.84 9.16 9.79
N VAL A 26 -5.40 10.28 9.23
CA VAL A 26 -4.03 10.77 9.29
C VAL A 26 -3.68 11.31 10.67
N ASP A 27 -4.66 11.84 11.42
CA ASP A 27 -4.44 12.39 12.77
C ASP A 27 -4.47 11.32 13.87
N GLY A 28 -4.99 10.12 13.57
CA GLY A 28 -4.97 8.97 14.46
C GLY A 28 -3.62 8.24 14.38
N ALA A 29 -2.78 8.38 15.41
CA ALA A 29 -1.47 7.72 15.49
C ALA A 29 -1.54 6.20 15.22
N ASP A 30 -2.60 5.53 15.67
CA ASP A 30 -2.82 4.09 15.49
C ASP A 30 -2.97 3.67 14.02
N HIS A 31 -3.60 4.50 13.20
CA HIS A 31 -3.82 4.19 11.78
C HIS A 31 -2.53 4.29 10.98
N ARG A 32 -1.70 5.30 11.26
CA ARG A 32 -0.37 5.43 10.65
C ARG A 32 0.54 4.27 11.07
N ILE A 33 0.59 3.95 12.36
CA ILE A 33 1.41 2.84 12.88
C ILE A 33 0.98 1.52 12.24
N ARG A 34 -0.33 1.25 12.18
CA ARG A 34 -0.84 0.04 11.54
C ARG A 34 -0.51 -0.01 10.05
N PHE A 35 -0.69 1.09 9.33
CA PHE A 35 -0.35 1.17 7.91
C PHE A 35 1.13 0.84 7.65
N GLN A 36 2.04 1.38 8.47
CA GLN A 36 3.46 1.10 8.38
C GLN A 36 3.79 -0.36 8.73
N ARG A 37 3.16 -0.92 9.77
CA ARG A 37 3.35 -2.32 10.17
C ARG A 37 2.90 -3.30 9.08
N GLU A 38 1.76 -3.05 8.44
CA GLU A 38 1.28 -3.86 7.32
C GLU A 38 2.30 -3.89 6.18
N THR A 39 2.84 -2.72 5.79
CA THR A 39 3.88 -2.63 4.77
C THR A 39 5.14 -3.39 5.16
N GLN A 40 5.63 -3.24 6.40
CA GLN A 40 6.83 -3.95 6.87
C GLN A 40 6.66 -5.47 6.89
N ALA A 41 5.48 -5.96 7.28
CA ALA A 41 5.20 -7.38 7.35
C ALA A 41 5.24 -8.06 5.97
N ILE A 42 4.80 -7.37 4.92
CA ILE A 42 4.73 -7.92 3.57
C ILE A 42 5.90 -7.54 2.66
N ALA A 43 6.72 -6.54 3.05
CA ALA A 43 7.85 -6.05 2.24
C ALA A 43 8.87 -7.12 1.87
N HIS A 44 9.05 -8.13 2.73
CA HIS A 44 10.00 -9.21 2.51
C HIS A 44 9.39 -10.42 1.79
N LEU A 45 8.08 -10.42 1.51
CA LEU A 45 7.42 -11.55 0.86
C LEU A 45 7.63 -11.50 -0.65
N LEU A 46 8.50 -12.40 -1.14
CA LEU A 46 8.77 -12.60 -2.55
C LEU A 46 8.40 -14.03 -2.93
N HIS A 47 7.19 -14.22 -3.44
CA HIS A 47 6.68 -15.54 -3.83
C HIS A 47 5.74 -15.43 -5.03
N PRO A 48 5.75 -16.38 -5.99
CA PRO A 48 4.90 -16.33 -7.19
C PRO A 48 3.39 -16.22 -6.92
N HIS A 49 2.93 -16.66 -5.75
CA HIS A 49 1.54 -16.64 -5.34
C HIS A 49 1.20 -15.56 -4.29
N ILE A 50 2.12 -14.62 -4.06
CA ILE A 50 1.91 -13.50 -3.16
C ILE A 50 2.10 -12.21 -3.95
N ILE A 51 1.13 -11.29 -3.85
CA ILE A 51 1.24 -9.99 -4.49
C ILE A 51 2.39 -9.22 -3.84
N LYS A 52 3.41 -8.92 -4.64
CA LYS A 52 4.56 -8.11 -4.22
C LYS A 52 4.14 -6.64 -4.12
N ILE A 53 4.54 -5.99 -3.02
CA ILE A 53 4.51 -4.53 -2.94
C ILE A 53 5.73 -3.94 -3.65
N LEU A 54 5.49 -2.88 -4.42
CA LEU A 54 6.46 -2.20 -5.27
C LEU A 54 7.15 -1.05 -4.54
#